data_AF-A0A1V5K3K2-F1
#
_entry.id   AF-A0A1V5K3K2-F1
#
_cell.length_a   1.000
_cell.length_b   1.000
_cell.length_c   1.000
_cell.angle_alpha   90.00
_cell.angle_beta   90.00
_cell.angle_gamma   90.00
#
_symmetry.space_group_name_H-M   'P 1'
#
loop_
_entity.id
_entity.type
_entity.pdbx_description
1 polymer ?
#
loop_
_entity_poly.entity_id
_entity_poly.type
_entity_poly.pdbx_seq_one_letter_code
_entity_poly.pdbx_strand_id
1 'polypeptide(L)'
;MGLDKETIIDAGIGTMLYDFKMKTMPFSYKNSALNKEESEKVKEHTVLGYEYLRSVYGIPSRSSAIAVQHHERHDGSGYPKNLSGNEILLLSRIAAVCDVYDSMTSERQHRAAYNPEDAWDYIRTNSGVIFDPEAAAAFLKTVPRFMPGDIVELACGKHAVVSENYPEKPENPDIILIEKTGENDIIVLKIEKKSEKVAAEGGFQIVRTTGKIR
;
A
#
# COMPACT_ATOMS: atom_id res chain seq x y z
N MET A 1 1.62 4.00 15.92
CA MET A 1 1.44 5.47 15.95
C MET A 1 0.80 5.99 17.25
N GLY A 2 0.38 5.14 18.20
CA GLY A 2 -0.05 5.61 19.53
C GLY A 2 -1.35 6.40 19.56
N LEU A 3 -2.21 6.25 18.54
CA LEU A 3 -3.49 6.94 18.45
C LEU A 3 -4.49 6.36 19.47
N ASP A 4 -5.31 7.23 20.04
CA ASP A 4 -6.39 6.82 20.93
C ASP A 4 -7.52 6.11 20.16
N LYS A 5 -8.38 5.40 20.91
CA LYS A 5 -9.46 4.59 20.33
C LYS A 5 -10.44 5.39 19.48
N GLU A 6 -10.78 6.62 19.88
CA GLU A 6 -11.72 7.47 19.16
C GLU A 6 -11.12 7.89 17.81
N THR A 7 -9.86 8.31 17.81
CA THR A 7 -9.12 8.64 16.59
C THR A 7 -9.00 7.44 15.63
N ILE A 8 -8.83 6.22 16.14
CA ILE A 8 -8.81 5.00 15.32
C ILE A 8 -10.19 4.73 14.70
N ILE A 9 -11.27 4.93 15.45
CA ILE A 9 -12.65 4.77 14.94
C ILE A 9 -12.93 5.81 13.84
N ASP A 10 -12.56 7.07 14.06
CA ASP A 10 -12.70 8.14 13.08
C ASP A 10 -11.95 7.81 11.78
N ALA A 11 -10.74 7.26 11.91
CA ALA A 11 -9.94 6.82 10.78
C ALA A 11 -10.67 5.71 10.00
N GLY A 12 -11.17 4.68 10.68
CA GLY A 12 -11.91 3.59 10.06
C GLY A 12 -13.18 4.05 9.33
N ILE A 13 -13.96 4.94 9.95
CA ILE A 13 -15.16 5.51 9.32
C ILE A 13 -14.77 6.31 8.07
N GLY A 14 -13.76 7.17 8.17
CA GLY A 14 -13.34 7.99 7.04
C GLY A 14 -12.72 7.17 5.91
N THR A 15 -11.90 6.15 6.22
CA THR A 15 -11.30 5.27 5.21
C THR A 15 -12.31 4.36 4.52
N MET A 16 -13.44 4.05 5.16
CA MET A 16 -14.52 3.30 4.50
C MET A 16 -15.35 4.17 3.52
N LEU A 17 -15.33 5.50 3.70
CA LEU A 17 -16.27 6.42 3.05
C LEU A 17 -15.64 7.43 2.09
N TYR A 18 -14.31 7.64 2.14
CA TYR A 18 -13.63 8.73 1.41
C TYR A 18 -13.94 8.75 -0.09
N ASP A 19 -14.09 7.56 -0.69
CA ASP A 19 -14.32 7.37 -2.12
C ASP A 19 -15.79 7.11 -2.49
N PHE A 20 -16.73 7.23 -1.54
CA PHE A 20 -18.14 6.98 -1.81
C PHE A 20 -18.66 7.80 -3.01
N LYS A 21 -18.22 9.06 -3.11
CA LYS A 21 -18.68 9.92 -4.19
C LYS A 21 -18.17 9.46 -5.56
N MET A 22 -16.96 8.91 -5.65
CA MET A 22 -16.42 8.33 -6.88
C MET A 22 -17.38 7.27 -7.47
N LYS A 23 -18.00 6.46 -6.60
CA LYS A 23 -18.92 5.37 -7.00
C LYS A 23 -20.31 5.86 -7.41
N THR A 24 -20.68 7.09 -7.08
CA THR A 24 -22.02 7.65 -7.34
C THR A 24 -22.03 8.73 -8.42
N MET A 25 -20.86 9.18 -8.89
CA MET A 25 -20.76 10.13 -9.98
C MET A 25 -21.15 9.48 -11.31
N PRO A 26 -21.94 10.16 -12.16
CA PRO A 26 -22.33 9.66 -13.48
C PRO A 26 -21.17 9.81 -14.47
N PHE A 27 -20.07 9.07 -14.23
CA PHE A 27 -18.91 9.05 -15.10
C PHE A 27 -18.81 7.72 -15.82
N SER A 28 -18.68 7.76 -17.15
CA SER A 28 -18.40 6.56 -17.95
C SER A 28 -16.89 6.34 -17.99
N TYR A 29 -16.41 5.34 -17.26
CA TYR A 29 -15.04 4.87 -17.38
C TYR A 29 -14.84 4.36 -18.81
N LYS A 30 -14.28 5.19 -19.68
CA LYS A 30 -13.77 4.72 -20.96
C LYS A 30 -12.54 3.85 -20.66
N ASN A 31 -12.34 2.79 -21.45
CA ASN A 31 -11.13 1.94 -21.38
C ASN A 31 -9.84 2.67 -21.84
N SER A 32 -9.84 4.00 -21.85
CA SER A 32 -8.75 4.86 -22.28
C SER A 32 -8.31 5.77 -21.15
N ALA A 33 -7.08 6.27 -21.21
CA ALA A 33 -6.62 7.30 -20.29
C ALA A 33 -7.61 8.48 -20.26
N LEU A 34 -7.87 9.00 -19.06
CA LEU A 34 -8.71 10.18 -18.87
C LEU A 34 -8.04 11.38 -19.54
N ASN A 35 -8.80 12.15 -20.30
CA ASN A 35 -8.34 13.45 -20.74
C ASN A 35 -8.30 14.44 -19.57
N LYS A 36 -7.76 15.65 -19.80
CA LYS A 36 -7.62 16.66 -18.74
C LYS A 36 -8.96 17.04 -18.10
N GLU A 37 -10.02 17.23 -18.88
CA GLU A 37 -11.35 17.59 -18.37
C GLU A 37 -11.96 16.45 -17.54
N GLU A 38 -11.83 15.21 -18.03
CA GLU A 38 -12.26 14.01 -17.31
C GLU A 38 -11.51 13.86 -15.99
N SER A 39 -10.20 14.12 -15.99
CA SER A 39 -9.36 14.08 -14.78
C SER A 39 -9.80 15.15 -13.77
N GLU A 40 -10.03 16.39 -14.18
CA GLU A 40 -10.53 17.45 -13.28
C GLU A 40 -11.89 17.09 -12.67
N LYS A 41 -12.82 16.54 -13.47
CA LYS A 41 -14.12 16.05 -12.97
C LYS A 41 -13.96 14.92 -11.96
N VAL A 42 -13.04 13.99 -12.20
CA VAL A 42 -12.77 12.90 -11.25
C VAL A 42 -12.26 13.46 -9.93
N LYS A 43 -11.39 14.47 -9.93
CA LYS A 43 -10.89 15.10 -8.69
C LYS A 43 -12.00 15.71 -7.82
N GLU A 44 -13.11 16.15 -8.41
CA GLU A 44 -14.25 16.72 -7.68
C GLU A 44 -14.88 15.75 -6.67
N HIS A 45 -14.69 14.43 -6.81
CA HIS A 45 -15.21 13.44 -5.85
C HIS A 45 -14.75 13.72 -4.42
N THR A 46 -13.53 14.27 -4.25
CA THR A 46 -12.94 14.60 -2.95
C THR A 46 -13.77 15.66 -2.23
N VAL A 47 -14.02 16.79 -2.91
CA VAL A 47 -14.77 17.94 -2.40
C VAL A 47 -16.24 17.57 -2.20
N LEU A 48 -16.85 16.96 -3.21
CA LEU A 48 -18.26 16.54 -3.15
C LEU A 48 -18.50 15.46 -2.09
N GLY A 49 -17.53 14.55 -1.90
CA GLY A 49 -17.56 13.54 -0.85
C GLY A 49 -17.50 14.16 0.53
N TYR A 50 -16.57 15.09 0.76
CA TYR A 50 -16.49 15.82 2.03
C TYR A 50 -17.76 16.64 2.33
N GLU A 51 -18.27 17.39 1.35
CA GLU A 51 -19.50 18.18 1.49
C GLU A 51 -20.71 17.32 1.86
N TYR A 52 -20.82 16.13 1.27
CA TYR A 52 -21.86 15.18 1.63
C TYR A 52 -21.64 14.62 3.04
N LEU A 53 -20.45 14.07 3.33
CA LEU A 53 -20.17 13.41 4.60
C LEU A 53 -20.30 14.36 5.79
N ARG A 54 -19.87 15.62 5.67
CA ARG A 54 -20.03 16.62 6.74
C ARG A 54 -21.49 17.02 7.01
N SER A 55 -22.38 16.78 6.04
CA SER A 55 -23.81 17.07 6.19
C SER A 55 -24.58 15.94 6.88
N VAL A 56 -23.99 14.74 6.98
CA VAL A 56 -24.61 13.58 7.61
C VAL A 56 -24.38 13.62 9.12
N TYR A 57 -25.47 13.64 9.88
CA TYR A 57 -25.40 13.57 11.35
C TYR A 57 -24.70 12.30 11.82
N GLY A 58 -23.76 12.45 12.76
CA GLY A 58 -23.02 11.33 13.34
C GLY A 58 -21.72 10.97 12.62
N ILE A 59 -21.39 11.61 11.49
CA ILE A 59 -20.06 11.47 10.88
C ILE A 59 -19.08 12.45 11.54
N PRO A 60 -17.97 11.95 12.14
CA PRO A 60 -16.96 12.82 12.75
C PRO A 60 -16.30 13.74 11.72
N SER A 61 -15.98 14.97 12.11
CA SER A 61 -15.34 15.94 11.22
C SER A 61 -14.00 15.43 10.68
N ARG A 62 -13.23 14.71 11.52
CA ARG A 62 -11.96 14.08 11.10
C ARG A 62 -12.18 13.03 10.02
N SER A 63 -13.22 12.20 10.13
CA SER A 63 -13.58 11.20 9.12
C SER A 63 -13.94 11.85 7.79
N SER A 64 -14.78 12.90 7.82
CA SER A 64 -15.14 13.62 6.60
C SER A 64 -13.91 14.28 5.94
N ALA A 65 -12.97 14.82 6.72
CA ALA A 65 -11.76 15.46 6.21
C ALA A 65 -10.84 14.50 5.42
N ILE A 66 -10.90 13.19 5.69
CA ILE A 66 -10.19 12.18 4.87
C ILE A 66 -10.65 12.25 3.41
N ALA A 67 -11.95 12.40 3.16
CA ALA A 67 -12.51 12.47 1.81
C ALA A 67 -11.91 13.61 0.98
N VAL A 68 -11.71 14.80 1.56
CA VAL A 68 -11.13 15.93 0.82
C VAL A 68 -9.61 15.91 0.76
N GLN A 69 -8.92 15.17 1.63
CA GLN A 69 -7.46 15.27 1.76
C GLN A 69 -6.68 13.98 1.40
N HIS A 70 -7.33 12.83 1.18
CA HIS A 70 -6.62 11.57 0.92
C HIS A 70 -5.79 11.56 -0.38
N HIS A 71 -6.00 12.53 -1.27
CA HIS A 71 -5.19 12.77 -2.46
C HIS A 71 -4.21 13.95 -2.35
N GLU A 72 -4.13 14.60 -1.18
CA GLU A 72 -3.05 15.54 -0.88
C GLU A 72 -1.73 14.77 -0.70
N ARG A 73 -0.61 15.40 -1.09
CA ARG A 73 0.72 14.78 -1.07
C ARG A 73 1.64 15.57 -0.15
N HIS A 74 2.59 14.88 0.49
CA HIS A 74 3.45 15.50 1.49
C HIS A 74 4.23 16.71 0.95
N ASP A 75 4.63 16.68 -0.32
CA ASP A 75 5.30 17.77 -1.05
C ASP A 75 4.37 18.87 -1.59
N GLY A 76 3.05 18.79 -1.38
CA GLY A 76 2.07 19.74 -1.90
C GLY A 76 1.65 19.54 -3.36
N SER A 77 2.16 18.51 -4.05
CA SER A 77 1.80 18.19 -5.44
C SER A 77 0.39 17.60 -5.61
N GLY A 78 -0.28 17.32 -4.49
CA GLY A 78 -1.62 16.71 -4.45
C GLY A 78 -2.76 17.66 -4.79
N TYR A 79 -3.97 17.23 -4.48
CA TYR A 79 -5.20 17.98 -4.73
C TYR A 79 -6.24 17.67 -3.64
N PRO A 80 -7.28 18.51 -3.46
CA PRO A 80 -7.67 19.68 -4.25
C PRO A 80 -7.09 21.02 -3.77
N LYS A 81 -6.45 21.08 -2.59
CA LYS A 81 -5.96 22.33 -1.98
C LYS A 81 -4.44 22.48 -2.00
N ASN A 82 -3.71 21.48 -2.48
CA ASN A 82 -2.24 21.50 -2.51
C ASN A 82 -1.63 21.66 -1.11
N LEU A 83 -2.25 21.01 -0.12
CA LEU A 83 -1.75 21.00 1.25
C LEU A 83 -0.44 20.22 1.33
N SER A 84 0.47 20.66 2.18
CA SER A 84 1.79 20.06 2.34
C SER A 84 2.07 19.67 3.79
N GLY A 85 2.90 18.64 3.98
CA GLY A 85 3.37 18.21 5.30
C GLY A 85 2.27 18.09 6.36
N ASN A 86 2.39 18.89 7.42
CA ASN A 86 1.48 18.88 8.57
C ASN A 86 0.16 19.66 8.36
N GLU A 87 -0.01 20.33 7.21
CA GLU A 87 -1.31 20.91 6.83
C GLU A 87 -2.33 19.80 6.51
N ILE A 88 -1.84 18.62 6.13
CA ILE A 88 -2.64 17.43 5.87
C ILE A 88 -2.93 16.73 7.21
N LEU A 89 -4.21 16.46 7.47
CA LEU A 89 -4.65 15.70 8.63
C LEU A 89 -3.92 14.36 8.68
N LEU A 90 -3.42 13.97 9.87
CA LEU A 90 -2.68 12.73 10.06
C LEU A 90 -3.43 11.51 9.50
N LEU A 91 -4.74 11.43 9.73
CA LEU A 91 -5.57 10.34 9.22
C LEU A 91 -5.62 10.30 7.68
N SER A 92 -5.60 11.46 7.03
CA SER A 92 -5.55 11.56 5.56
C SER A 92 -4.17 11.18 5.03
N ARG A 93 -3.09 11.50 5.74
CA ARG A 93 -1.73 11.04 5.42
C ARG A 93 -1.62 9.51 5.48
N ILE A 94 -2.22 8.89 6.49
CA ILE A 94 -2.31 7.44 6.61
C ILE A 94 -3.15 6.85 5.47
N ALA A 95 -4.34 7.43 5.22
CA ALA A 95 -5.24 6.98 4.16
C ALA A 95 -4.57 7.05 2.77
N ALA A 96 -3.81 8.10 2.47
CA ALA A 96 -3.10 8.26 1.21
C ALA A 96 -2.08 7.14 0.93
N VAL A 97 -1.41 6.63 1.96
CA VAL A 97 -0.48 5.48 1.82
C VAL A 97 -1.25 4.20 1.54
N CYS A 98 -2.31 3.93 2.33
CA CYS A 98 -3.15 2.74 2.15
C CYS A 98 -3.84 2.72 0.79
N ASP A 99 -4.40 3.86 0.35
CA ASP A 99 -5.09 4.01 -0.92
C ASP A 99 -4.17 3.71 -2.11
N VAL A 100 -2.94 4.25 -2.09
CA VAL A 100 -1.98 3.98 -3.17
C VAL A 100 -1.55 2.52 -3.18
N TYR A 101 -1.29 1.92 -2.01
CA TYR A 101 -0.97 0.50 -1.94
C TYR A 101 -2.09 -0.37 -2.55
N ASP A 102 -3.33 -0.18 -2.07
CA ASP A 102 -4.49 -0.94 -2.53
C ASP A 102 -4.74 -0.72 -4.03
N SER A 103 -4.62 0.52 -4.49
CA SER A 103 -4.68 0.89 -5.90
C SER A 103 -3.66 0.16 -6.76
N MET A 104 -2.43 -0.01 -6.27
CA MET A 104 -1.35 -0.68 -7.00
C MET A 104 -1.56 -2.20 -7.05
N THR A 105 -1.91 -2.81 -5.91
CA THR A 105 -2.04 -4.28 -5.76
C THR A 105 -3.39 -4.84 -6.18
N SER A 106 -4.36 -3.98 -6.51
CA SER A 106 -5.67 -4.40 -7.05
C SER A 106 -5.68 -4.46 -8.57
N GLU A 107 -6.38 -5.46 -9.12
CA GLU A 107 -6.67 -5.52 -10.55
C GLU A 107 -7.60 -4.39 -10.97
N ARG A 108 -7.31 -3.77 -12.12
CA ARG A 108 -8.14 -2.72 -12.72
C ARG A 108 -8.46 -3.07 -14.16
N GLN A 109 -9.56 -2.53 -14.66
CA GLN A 109 -10.05 -2.78 -16.03
C GLN A 109 -8.97 -2.58 -17.13
N HIS A 110 -8.02 -1.69 -16.90
CA HIS A 110 -6.96 -1.32 -17.83
C HIS A 110 -5.55 -1.75 -17.42
N ARG A 111 -5.40 -2.44 -16.26
CA ARG A 111 -4.07 -2.81 -15.73
C ARG A 111 -4.17 -3.98 -14.75
N ALA A 112 -3.31 -4.99 -14.92
CA ALA A 112 -3.13 -6.05 -13.93
C ALA A 112 -2.56 -5.49 -12.61
N ALA A 113 -2.85 -6.16 -11.49
CA ALA A 113 -2.24 -5.82 -10.21
C ALA A 113 -0.71 -5.81 -10.29
N TYR A 114 -0.07 -4.83 -9.63
CA TYR A 114 1.37 -4.91 -9.37
C TYR A 114 1.64 -5.93 -8.27
N ASN A 115 2.85 -6.45 -8.23
CA ASN A 115 3.24 -7.30 -7.11
C ASN A 115 3.26 -6.47 -5.81
N PRO A 116 2.90 -7.08 -4.65
CA PRO A 116 3.00 -6.42 -3.35
C PRO A 116 4.37 -5.80 -3.07
N GLU A 117 5.47 -6.47 -3.45
CA GLU A 117 6.82 -5.93 -3.25
C GLU A 117 7.08 -4.64 -4.03
N ASP A 118 6.50 -4.48 -5.23
CA ASP A 118 6.65 -3.28 -6.06
C ASP A 118 5.91 -2.09 -5.43
N ALA A 119 4.69 -2.33 -4.92
CA ALA A 119 3.92 -1.31 -4.22
C ALA A 119 4.59 -0.89 -2.90
N TRP A 120 5.16 -1.87 -2.19
CA TRP A 120 5.94 -1.63 -0.98
C TRP A 120 7.19 -0.79 -1.26
N ASP A 121 7.95 -1.15 -2.30
CA ASP A 121 9.15 -0.41 -2.72
C ASP A 121 8.80 1.01 -3.22
N TYR A 122 7.66 1.18 -3.89
CA TYR A 122 7.16 2.49 -4.29
C TYR A 122 6.88 3.39 -3.07
N ILE A 123 6.19 2.88 -2.05
CA ILE A 123 5.90 3.64 -0.82
C ILE A 123 7.20 4.00 -0.10
N ARG A 124 8.12 3.05 0.05
CA ARG A 124 9.43 3.29 0.68
C ARG A 124 10.21 4.38 -0.06
N THR A 125 10.31 4.28 -1.37
CA THR A 125 11.10 5.21 -2.20
C THR A 125 10.52 6.62 -2.19
N ASN A 126 9.19 6.75 -2.07
CA ASN A 126 8.51 8.05 -2.09
C ASN A 126 8.17 8.59 -0.70
N SER A 127 8.68 7.96 0.36
CA SER A 127 8.57 8.45 1.74
C SER A 127 9.30 9.78 1.91
N GLY A 128 8.63 10.79 2.44
CA GLY A 128 9.14 12.17 2.58
C GLY A 128 9.00 13.04 1.33
N VAL A 129 8.48 12.49 0.23
CA VAL A 129 8.17 13.25 -0.99
C VAL A 129 6.67 13.21 -1.24
N ILE A 130 6.14 12.06 -1.65
CA ILE A 130 4.71 11.89 -1.91
C ILE A 130 3.99 11.57 -0.60
N PHE A 131 4.60 10.73 0.23
CA PHE A 131 4.03 10.23 1.47
C PHE A 131 4.66 10.87 2.68
N ASP A 132 3.87 11.05 3.72
CA ASP A 132 4.39 11.42 5.02
C ASP A 132 5.34 10.34 5.57
N PRO A 133 6.54 10.70 6.05
CA PRO A 133 7.51 9.71 6.55
C PRO A 133 7.00 8.86 7.71
N GLU A 134 6.21 9.43 8.63
CA GLU A 134 5.69 8.69 9.78
C GLU A 134 4.60 7.70 9.36
N ALA A 135 3.68 8.15 8.50
CA ALA A 135 2.63 7.30 7.94
C ALA A 135 3.22 6.16 7.09
N ALA A 136 4.18 6.47 6.21
CA ALA A 136 4.88 5.47 5.40
C ALA A 136 5.62 4.45 6.27
N ALA A 137 6.40 4.90 7.26
CA ALA A 137 7.11 4.00 8.16
C ALA A 137 6.16 3.10 8.98
N ALA A 138 5.01 3.61 9.43
CA ALA A 138 4.01 2.81 10.12
C ALA A 138 3.38 1.75 9.21
N PHE A 139 3.09 2.11 7.95
CA PHE A 139 2.56 1.19 6.95
C PHE A 139 3.56 0.06 6.63
N LEU A 140 4.82 0.41 6.34
CA LEU A 140 5.87 -0.55 5.94
C LEU A 140 6.23 -1.54 7.05
N LYS A 141 5.97 -1.20 8.33
CA LYS A 141 6.07 -2.13 9.47
C LYS A 141 4.90 -3.08 9.58
N THR A 142 3.74 -2.70 9.05
CA THR A 142 2.48 -3.46 9.16
C THR A 142 2.29 -4.39 7.97
N VAL A 143 2.69 -3.94 6.78
CA VAL A 143 2.62 -4.73 5.55
C VAL A 143 4.02 -5.21 5.20
N PRO A 144 4.30 -6.52 5.26
CA PRO A 144 5.60 -7.06 4.92
C PRO A 144 5.87 -6.93 3.43
N ARG A 145 7.14 -6.75 3.05
CA ARG A 145 7.54 -6.71 1.63
C ARG A 145 7.33 -8.05 0.94
N PHE A 146 7.55 -9.15 1.67
CA PHE A 146 7.30 -10.52 1.22
C PHE A 146 6.43 -11.26 2.24
N MET A 147 5.37 -11.89 1.76
CA MET A 147 4.37 -12.60 2.57
C MET A 147 4.82 -14.05 2.84
N PRO A 148 4.52 -14.61 4.01
CA PRO A 148 4.61 -16.06 4.22
C PRO A 148 3.89 -16.84 3.11
N GLY A 149 4.59 -17.82 2.54
CA GLY A 149 4.13 -18.62 1.38
C GLY A 149 4.59 -18.09 0.02
N ASP A 150 5.16 -16.88 -0.06
CA ASP A 150 5.74 -16.38 -1.30
C ASP A 150 6.98 -17.21 -1.68
N ILE A 151 7.07 -17.58 -2.96
CA ILE A 151 8.26 -18.19 -3.55
C ILE A 151 9.12 -17.05 -4.09
N VAL A 152 10.37 -17.00 -3.66
CA VAL A 152 11.30 -15.92 -3.96
C VAL A 152 12.57 -16.44 -4.63
N GLU A 153 13.09 -15.65 -5.57
CA GLU A 153 14.40 -15.87 -6.17
C GLU A 153 15.48 -15.15 -5.36
N LEU A 154 16.56 -15.85 -5.05
CA LEU A 154 17.70 -15.32 -4.31
C LEU A 154 18.81 -14.87 -5.26
N ALA A 155 19.67 -13.96 -4.81
CA ALA A 155 20.79 -13.44 -5.61
C ALA A 155 21.76 -14.53 -6.11
N CYS A 156 21.85 -15.67 -5.43
CA CYS A 156 22.61 -16.84 -5.89
C CYS A 156 21.90 -17.69 -6.95
N GLY A 157 20.73 -17.28 -7.45
CA GLY A 157 19.91 -18.00 -8.43
C GLY A 157 19.06 -19.15 -7.85
N LYS A 158 19.15 -19.40 -6.54
CA LYS A 158 18.32 -20.40 -5.85
C LYS A 158 16.92 -19.85 -5.57
N HIS A 159 15.98 -20.74 -5.31
CA HIS A 159 14.65 -20.40 -4.89
C HIS A 159 14.44 -20.72 -3.41
N ALA A 160 13.59 -19.93 -2.76
CA ALA A 160 13.19 -20.15 -1.39
C ALA A 160 11.71 -19.82 -1.20
N VAL A 161 11.15 -20.28 -0.09
CA VAL A 161 9.81 -19.96 0.35
C VAL A 161 9.93 -19.09 1.59
N VAL A 162 9.21 -17.98 1.63
CA VAL A 162 9.11 -17.15 2.82
C VAL A 162 8.32 -17.90 3.88
N SER A 163 8.93 -18.19 5.02
CA SER A 163 8.26 -18.91 6.12
C SER A 163 7.65 -17.96 7.15
N GLU A 164 8.33 -16.86 7.45
CA GLU A 164 7.92 -15.93 8.50
C GLU A 164 8.46 -14.53 8.20
N ASN A 165 7.69 -13.50 8.53
CA ASN A 165 8.09 -12.10 8.40
C ASN A 165 7.90 -11.39 9.73
N TYR A 166 8.74 -10.38 9.99
CA TYR A 166 8.81 -9.66 11.24
C TYR A 166 8.64 -8.14 11.01
N PRO A 167 7.73 -7.46 11.72
CA PRO A 167 7.52 -6.00 11.60
C PRO A 167 8.79 -5.15 11.76
N GLU A 168 9.75 -5.60 12.56
CA GLU A 168 11.05 -4.96 12.78
C GLU A 168 12.04 -5.14 11.62
N LYS A 169 11.83 -6.15 10.76
CA LYS A 169 12.69 -6.51 9.62
C LYS A 169 11.85 -6.94 8.41
N PRO A 170 10.94 -6.09 7.89
CA PRO A 170 10.01 -6.46 6.83
C PRO A 170 10.69 -6.85 5.50
N GLU A 171 11.93 -6.40 5.32
CA GLU A 171 12.78 -6.69 4.16
C GLU A 171 13.59 -8.00 4.30
N ASN A 172 13.71 -8.56 5.51
CA ASN A 172 14.54 -9.72 5.81
C ASN A 172 13.72 -10.83 6.51
N PRO A 173 12.78 -11.46 5.79
CA PRO A 173 12.02 -12.58 6.35
C PRO A 173 12.88 -13.84 6.52
N ASP A 174 12.40 -14.77 7.33
CA ASP A 174 12.93 -16.14 7.33
C ASP A 174 12.49 -16.87 6.06
N ILE A 175 13.39 -17.68 5.51
CA ILE A 175 13.19 -18.38 4.24
C ILE A 175 13.56 -19.87 4.35
N ILE A 176 12.93 -20.70 3.52
CA ILE A 176 13.19 -22.14 3.39
C ILE A 176 13.66 -22.42 1.98
N LEU A 177 14.88 -22.96 1.81
CA LEU A 177 15.41 -23.26 0.48
C LEU A 177 14.66 -24.43 -0.15
N ILE A 178 14.35 -24.27 -1.43
CA ILE A 178 13.63 -25.27 -2.22
C ILE A 178 14.37 -25.60 -3.52
N GLU A 179 14.11 -26.80 -4.05
CA GLU A 179 14.40 -27.14 -5.45
C GLU A 179 13.09 -27.16 -6.21
N LYS A 180 13.08 -26.49 -7.37
CA LYS A 180 11.97 -26.59 -8.31
C LYS A 180 12.26 -27.76 -9.24
N THR A 181 11.52 -28.87 -9.11
CA THR A 181 11.72 -30.10 -9.91
C THR A 181 10.77 -30.21 -11.11
N GLY A 182 9.91 -29.21 -11.34
CA GLY A 182 8.97 -29.11 -12.45
C GLY A 182 8.23 -27.78 -12.44
N GLU A 183 7.19 -27.60 -13.27
CA GLU A 183 6.39 -26.37 -13.24
C GLU A 183 5.66 -26.17 -11.91
N ASN A 184 5.17 -27.25 -11.28
CA ASN A 184 4.39 -27.23 -10.04
C ASN A 184 4.97 -28.06 -8.89
N ASP A 185 6.09 -28.75 -9.09
CA ASP A 185 6.67 -29.61 -8.06
C ASP A 185 7.79 -28.88 -7.31
N ILE A 186 7.61 -28.75 -6.00
CA ILE A 186 8.57 -28.14 -5.08
C ILE A 186 9.05 -29.21 -4.12
N ILE A 187 10.36 -29.49 -4.13
CA ILE A 187 11.00 -30.31 -3.11
C ILE A 187 11.63 -29.36 -2.08
N VAL A 188 11.24 -29.51 -0.82
CA VAL A 188 11.89 -28.80 0.28
C VAL A 188 13.27 -29.43 0.49
N LEU A 189 14.30 -28.73 0.04
CA LEU A 189 15.68 -29.20 0.18
C LEU A 189 16.20 -29.04 1.60
N LYS A 190 15.91 -27.90 2.22
CA LYS A 190 16.45 -27.56 3.54
C LYS A 190 15.67 -26.42 4.19
N ILE A 191 15.24 -26.62 5.43
CA ILE A 191 14.70 -25.57 6.29
C ILE A 191 15.90 -24.82 6.89
N GLU A 192 16.23 -23.66 6.33
CA GLU A 192 17.25 -22.77 6.86
C GLU A 192 16.59 -21.59 7.58
N LYS A 193 16.21 -21.75 8.85
CA LYS A 193 15.86 -20.60 9.70
C LYS A 193 17.08 -19.70 9.83
N LYS A 194 17.11 -18.56 9.16
CA LYS A 194 18.30 -17.71 9.03
C LYS A 194 18.00 -16.28 9.43
N SER A 195 17.50 -16.11 10.64
CA SER A 195 17.45 -14.82 11.31
C SER A 195 18.86 -14.25 11.63
N GLU A 196 19.95 -15.01 11.47
CA GLU A 196 21.31 -14.54 11.83
C GLU A 196 22.46 -14.80 10.81
N LYS A 197 22.28 -15.62 9.75
CA LYS A 197 23.38 -15.94 8.79
C LYS A 197 23.13 -15.59 7.32
N VAL A 198 21.91 -15.24 6.89
CA VAL A 198 21.64 -14.83 5.49
C VAL A 198 22.31 -13.49 5.16
N ALA A 199 22.47 -12.60 6.12
CA ALA A 199 22.97 -11.23 5.88
C ALA A 199 24.48 -11.12 5.63
N ALA A 200 25.27 -12.16 5.92
CA ALA A 200 26.74 -12.09 5.87
C ALA A 200 27.34 -12.53 4.52
N GLU A 201 26.61 -13.30 3.72
CA GLU A 201 27.02 -13.75 2.38
C GLU A 201 25.92 -13.33 1.39
N GLY A 202 26.18 -12.29 0.58
CA GLY A 202 25.17 -11.64 -0.28
C GLY A 202 24.40 -12.51 -1.28
N GLY A 203 24.67 -13.82 -1.36
CA GLY A 203 23.94 -14.77 -2.18
C GLY A 203 22.51 -15.10 -1.70
N PHE A 204 22.15 -14.80 -0.45
CA PHE A 204 20.81 -15.11 0.11
C PHE A 204 19.86 -13.92 0.17
N GLN A 205 20.21 -12.79 -0.44
CA GLN A 205 19.30 -11.66 -0.58
C GLN A 205 18.17 -12.01 -1.55
N ILE A 206 16.92 -11.69 -1.18
CA ILE A 206 15.76 -11.84 -2.06
C ILE A 206 15.82 -10.79 -3.17
N VAL A 207 15.76 -11.26 -4.42
CA VAL A 207 15.73 -10.43 -5.62
C VAL A 207 14.29 -10.04 -5.96
N ARG A 208 13.38 -11.01 -6.03
CA ARG A 208 11.97 -10.83 -6.40
C ARG A 208 11.11 -12.02 -5.98
N THR A 209 9.79 -11.80 -5.95
CA THR A 209 8.81 -12.88 -5.87
C THR A 209 8.64 -13.53 -7.24
N THR A 210 8.62 -14.86 -7.30
CA THR A 210 8.43 -15.65 -8.53
C THR A 210 7.20 -16.55 -8.49
N GLY A 211 6.51 -16.62 -7.35
CA GLY A 211 5.26 -17.36 -7.21
C GLY A 211 4.73 -17.36 -5.78
N LYS A 212 3.70 -18.17 -5.55
CA LYS A 212 3.15 -18.46 -4.21
C LYS A 212 2.87 -19.95 -4.09
N ILE A 213 3.09 -20.51 -2.90
CA ILE A 213 2.55 -21.82 -2.57
C ILE A 213 1.04 -21.67 -2.42
N ARG A 214 0.28 -22.49 -3.15
CA ARG A 214 -1.18 -22.62 -3.02
C ARG A 214 -1.54 -23.72 -2.05
#